data_AF-X0B3K2-F1
#
_entry.id   AF-X0B3K2-F1
#
_cell.length_a   1.000
_cell.length_b   1.000
_cell.length_c   1.000
_cell.angle_alpha   90.00
_cell.angle_beta   90.00
_cell.angle_gamma   90.00
#
_symmetry.space_group_name_H-M   'P 1'
#
loop_
_entity.id
_entity.type
_entity.pdbx_description
1 polymer ?
#
loop_
_entity_poly.entity_id
_entity_poly.type
_entity_poly.pdbx_seq_one_letter_code
_entity_poly.pdbx_strand_id
1 'polypeptide(L)'
;MPRMNLGLPYNHCNHQPCQVGFQSPNLLRCGGCHVVKYCGQPHQRADRPKHKVQCNPIKQTRDKALEEEEKLRINPGADTDGSPFDNAVGLFWFFKSTRPYMQARFDYITAVLNVRTGEAVEVALDHSLDLLRLCRGDNLRVRSQVPALYLRLGRDQDAYDFIKWYAVRGDSHYDWRDMNLPFLDMHGEDAFEAVDEKPHHIELSFFVALTLIKIRLMKDLESLQGFLQSNPNATGEARYDHLQEEAMSDILLRRPDIVAQDNYEESIAELRRQALQLYRMVKEKNPHFWPGIMNPNLYAHSVPTIYTFGSREEAVLVFRNSWYSWSETEVAIQFIRGVIRDDV
;
A
#
# COMPACT_ATOMS: atom_id res chain seq x y z
N MET A 1 -10.71 -2.87 -14.60
CA MET A 1 -9.39 -2.34 -14.95
C MET A 1 -8.46 -3.51 -15.20
N PRO A 2 -7.82 -3.60 -16.38
CA PRO A 2 -6.63 -4.45 -16.50
C PRO A 2 -5.67 -4.01 -15.40
N ARG A 3 -5.22 -4.97 -14.59
CA ARG A 3 -4.42 -4.67 -13.41
C ARG A 3 -2.96 -4.59 -13.85
N MET A 4 -2.27 -3.55 -13.38
CA MET A 4 -0.87 -3.26 -13.67
C MET A 4 0.01 -4.49 -13.54
N ASN A 5 1.12 -4.51 -14.29
CA ASN A 5 2.08 -5.61 -14.31
C ASN A 5 2.88 -5.70 -12.99
N LEU A 6 2.20 -6.09 -11.92
CA LEU A 6 2.74 -6.30 -10.59
C LEU A 6 2.76 -7.80 -10.31
N GLY A 7 3.86 -8.32 -9.75
CA GLY A 7 4.02 -9.74 -9.43
C GLY A 7 3.08 -10.30 -8.36
N LEU A 8 2.01 -9.57 -7.99
CA LEU A 8 1.01 -9.93 -7.00
C LEU A 8 -0.12 -10.75 -7.64
N PRO A 9 -0.29 -12.04 -7.30
CA PRO A 9 -1.39 -12.83 -7.84
C PRO A 9 -2.74 -12.29 -7.34
N TYR A 10 -3.64 -12.01 -8.29
CA TYR A 10 -5.03 -11.62 -8.05
C TYR A 10 -5.99 -12.39 -8.93
N ASN A 11 -7.17 -12.79 -8.44
CA ASN A 11 -8.10 -13.66 -9.18
C ASN A 11 -7.45 -14.96 -9.69
N HIS A 12 -6.46 -15.49 -8.97
CA HIS A 12 -5.78 -16.73 -9.30
C HIS A 12 -6.18 -17.86 -8.36
N CYS A 13 -5.99 -19.11 -8.81
CA CYS A 13 -6.09 -20.26 -7.95
C CYS A 13 -4.87 -20.35 -7.02
N ASN A 14 -5.11 -20.49 -5.71
CA ASN A 14 -4.04 -20.60 -4.70
C ASN A 14 -3.35 -21.98 -4.69
N HIS A 15 -3.93 -22.99 -5.35
CA HIS A 15 -3.35 -24.32 -5.41
C HIS A 15 -2.24 -24.43 -6.46
N GLN A 16 -1.15 -25.09 -6.10
CA GLN A 16 -0.10 -25.50 -7.04
C GLN A 16 0.05 -27.03 -7.03
N PRO A 17 0.13 -27.69 -8.22
CA PRO A 17 0.10 -27.09 -9.56
C PRO A 17 -1.34 -26.81 -10.05
N CYS A 18 -1.63 -25.56 -10.39
CA CYS A 18 -2.75 -25.15 -11.23
C CYS A 18 -2.16 -24.51 -12.50
N GLN A 19 -2.94 -24.39 -13.58
CA GLN A 19 -2.48 -23.71 -14.79
C GLN A 19 -1.93 -22.33 -14.44
N VAL A 20 -0.64 -22.12 -14.75
CA VAL A 20 0.05 -20.86 -14.51
C VAL A 20 -0.63 -19.77 -15.36
N GLY A 21 -0.88 -18.61 -14.76
CA GLY A 21 -1.55 -17.49 -15.42
C GLY A 21 -3.07 -17.61 -15.57
N PHE A 22 -3.70 -18.69 -15.09
CA PHE A 22 -5.17 -18.76 -15.11
C PHE A 22 -5.76 -17.76 -14.11
N GLN A 23 -6.51 -16.80 -14.65
CA GLN A 23 -7.28 -15.81 -13.88
C GLN A 23 -8.76 -15.93 -14.18
N SER A 24 -9.59 -15.85 -13.15
CA SER A 24 -11.04 -15.78 -13.31
C SER A 24 -11.71 -15.06 -12.14
N PRO A 25 -12.68 -14.16 -12.40
CA PRO A 25 -13.49 -13.59 -11.33
C PRO A 25 -14.41 -14.63 -10.67
N ASN A 26 -14.67 -15.75 -11.35
CA ASN A 26 -15.62 -16.79 -10.94
C ASN A 26 -14.99 -17.88 -10.05
N LEU A 27 -13.76 -17.68 -9.58
CA LEU A 27 -13.13 -18.63 -8.67
C LEU A 27 -13.84 -18.68 -7.31
N LEU A 28 -13.91 -19.87 -6.73
CA LEU A 28 -14.48 -20.10 -5.41
C LEU A 28 -13.57 -19.52 -4.33
N ARG A 29 -14.09 -18.62 -3.50
CA ARG A 29 -13.38 -18.13 -2.31
C ARG A 29 -13.34 -19.21 -1.24
N CYS A 30 -12.25 -19.27 -0.48
CA CYS A 30 -12.19 -20.09 0.73
C CYS A 30 -13.26 -19.62 1.73
N GLY A 31 -14.24 -20.46 2.05
CA GLY A 31 -15.29 -20.11 3.04
C GLY A 31 -14.79 -19.97 4.49
N GLY A 32 -13.51 -20.25 4.75
CA GLY A 32 -12.89 -19.99 6.05
C GLY A 32 -12.36 -18.56 6.15
N CYS A 33 -11.36 -18.23 5.34
CA CYS A 33 -10.62 -16.97 5.43
C CYS A 33 -11.07 -15.90 4.43
N HIS A 34 -11.73 -16.29 3.33
CA HIS A 34 -12.23 -15.41 2.24
C HIS A 34 -11.18 -14.63 1.44
N VAL A 35 -9.88 -14.82 1.72
CA VAL A 35 -8.77 -14.08 1.08
C VAL A 35 -7.95 -14.89 0.08
N VAL A 36 -8.34 -16.15 -0.18
CA VAL A 36 -7.77 -16.97 -1.26
C VAL A 36 -8.88 -17.59 -2.11
N LYS A 37 -8.56 -17.92 -3.36
CA LYS A 37 -9.48 -18.42 -4.37
C LYS A 37 -9.03 -19.74 -4.99
N TYR A 38 -9.98 -20.50 -5.51
CA TYR A 38 -9.75 -21.82 -6.12
C TYR A 38 -10.65 -22.05 -7.34
N CYS A 39 -10.16 -22.80 -8.34
CA CYS A 39 -10.98 -23.19 -9.48
C CYS A 39 -12.17 -24.07 -9.09
N GLY A 40 -12.06 -24.79 -7.98
CA GLY A 40 -13.09 -25.71 -7.50
C GLY A 40 -12.72 -26.35 -6.17
N GLN A 41 -13.64 -27.14 -5.63
CA GLN A 41 -13.42 -27.91 -4.39
C GLN A 41 -12.18 -28.83 -4.43
N PRO A 42 -11.80 -29.49 -5.55
CA PRO A 42 -10.60 -30.33 -5.58
C PRO A 42 -9.32 -29.57 -5.21
N HIS A 43 -9.09 -28.40 -5.81
CA HIS A 43 -7.92 -27.57 -5.53
C HIS A 43 -7.94 -27.02 -4.10
N GLN A 44 -9.11 -26.63 -3.59
CA GLN A 44 -9.25 -26.21 -2.20
C GLN A 44 -8.89 -27.32 -1.21
N ARG A 45 -9.35 -28.56 -1.46
CA ARG A 45 -9.03 -29.72 -0.60
C ARG A 45 -7.55 -30.06 -0.65
N ALA A 46 -6.93 -29.99 -1.82
CA ALA A 46 -5.51 -30.27 -2.01
C ALA A 46 -4.60 -29.21 -1.34
N ASP A 47 -5.00 -27.94 -1.37
CA ASP A 47 -4.24 -26.85 -0.74
C ASP A 47 -4.43 -26.75 0.78
N ARG A 48 -5.55 -27.28 1.31
CA ARG A 48 -5.92 -27.19 2.73
C ARG A 48 -4.78 -27.50 3.73
N PRO A 49 -3.95 -28.56 3.57
CA PRO A 49 -2.87 -28.84 4.51
C PRO A 49 -1.84 -27.72 4.65
N LYS A 50 -1.57 -26.98 3.56
CA LYS A 50 -0.65 -25.83 3.54
C LYS A 50 -1.36 -24.56 3.98
N HIS A 51 -2.52 -24.28 3.39
CA HIS A 51 -3.28 -23.06 3.62
C HIS A 51 -3.84 -22.93 5.06
N LYS A 52 -4.13 -24.04 5.76
CA LYS A 52 -4.76 -24.01 7.10
C LYS A 52 -4.05 -23.13 8.12
N VAL A 53 -2.71 -23.04 8.03
CA VAL A 53 -1.87 -22.27 8.95
C VAL A 53 -2.15 -20.77 8.84
N GLN A 54 -2.45 -20.27 7.64
CA GLN A 54 -2.88 -18.90 7.41
C GLN A 54 -4.41 -18.75 7.56
N CYS A 55 -5.17 -19.76 7.10
CA CYS A 55 -6.64 -19.72 7.11
C CYS A 55 -7.22 -19.56 8.52
N ASN A 56 -6.72 -20.33 9.48
CA ASN A 56 -7.30 -20.37 10.82
C ASN A 56 -7.13 -19.04 11.57
N PRO A 57 -5.93 -18.42 11.65
CA PRO A 57 -5.77 -17.10 12.27
C PRO A 57 -6.63 -16.03 11.61
N ILE A 58 -6.74 -16.02 10.28
CA ILE A 58 -7.55 -15.05 9.54
C ILE A 58 -9.03 -15.21 9.88
N LYS A 59 -9.53 -16.45 9.90
CA LYS A 59 -10.91 -16.73 10.31
C LYS A 59 -11.15 -16.27 11.76
N GLN A 60 -10.27 -16.63 12.68
CA GLN A 60 -10.39 -16.30 14.10
C GLN A 60 -10.42 -14.79 14.35
N THR A 61 -9.48 -14.05 13.75
CA THR A 61 -9.40 -12.59 13.91
C THR A 61 -10.57 -11.87 13.24
N ARG A 62 -11.05 -12.35 12.08
CA ARG A 62 -12.27 -11.84 11.45
C ARG A 62 -13.50 -12.06 12.34
N ASP A 63 -13.70 -13.30 12.79
CA ASP A 63 -14.84 -13.66 13.62
C ASP A 63 -14.80 -12.86 14.94
N LYS A 64 -13.59 -12.58 15.47
CA LYS A 64 -13.38 -11.70 16.62
C LYS A 64 -13.76 -10.25 16.34
N ALA A 65 -13.39 -9.70 15.19
CA ALA A 65 -13.78 -8.34 14.81
C ALA A 65 -15.31 -8.19 14.69
N LEU A 66 -15.99 -9.19 14.13
CA LEU A 66 -17.45 -9.23 14.06
C LEU A 66 -18.08 -9.36 15.45
N GLU A 67 -17.51 -10.20 16.33
CA GLU A 67 -17.97 -10.35 17.71
C GLU A 67 -17.85 -9.04 18.50
N GLU A 68 -16.71 -8.35 18.41
CA GLU A 68 -16.49 -7.08 19.09
C GLU A 68 -17.36 -5.95 18.51
N GLU A 69 -17.67 -5.98 17.21
CA GLU A 69 -18.64 -5.06 16.61
C GLU A 69 -20.04 -5.28 17.20
N GLU A 70 -20.50 -6.52 17.24
CA GLU A 70 -21.83 -6.85 17.76
C GLU A 70 -21.94 -6.50 19.25
N LYS A 71 -20.91 -6.80 20.04
CA LYS A 71 -20.84 -6.37 21.44
C LYS A 71 -20.95 -4.86 21.58
N LEU A 72 -20.24 -4.11 20.74
CA LEU A 72 -20.27 -2.65 20.75
C LEU A 72 -21.64 -2.11 20.31
N ARG A 73 -22.36 -2.80 19.43
CA ARG A 73 -23.73 -2.42 19.04
C ARG A 73 -24.76 -2.71 20.13
N ILE A 74 -24.65 -3.86 20.80
CA ILE A 74 -25.56 -4.25 21.88
C ILE A 74 -25.29 -3.46 23.16
N ASN A 75 -24.00 -3.26 23.49
CA ASN A 75 -23.55 -2.58 24.70
C ASN A 75 -22.48 -1.52 24.35
N PRO A 76 -22.92 -0.35 23.86
CA PRO A 76 -22.05 0.72 23.36
C PRO A 76 -21.13 1.36 24.42
N GLY A 77 -21.39 1.09 25.70
CA GLY A 77 -20.72 1.75 26.82
C GLY A 77 -21.25 3.15 27.09
N ALA A 78 -21.28 3.53 28.36
CA ALA A 78 -21.80 4.84 28.78
C ALA A 78 -20.92 6.02 28.30
N ASP A 79 -19.66 5.76 27.93
CA ASP A 79 -18.72 6.77 27.44
C ASP A 79 -19.00 7.20 25.99
N THR A 80 -19.86 6.50 25.24
CA THR A 80 -20.17 6.81 23.83
C THR A 80 -21.58 7.38 23.62
N ASP A 81 -22.24 7.79 24.70
CA ASP A 81 -23.63 8.26 24.72
C ASP A 81 -24.63 7.29 24.04
N GLY A 82 -24.30 6.00 24.02
CA GLY A 82 -25.16 4.95 23.48
C GLY A 82 -25.13 4.77 21.96
N SER A 83 -24.43 5.60 21.18
CA SER A 83 -24.28 5.42 19.74
C SER A 83 -22.84 5.68 19.25
N PRO A 84 -21.91 4.73 19.40
CA PRO A 84 -20.51 4.92 19.04
C PRO A 84 -20.31 5.15 17.55
N PHE A 85 -21.11 4.52 16.69
CA PHE A 85 -20.97 4.65 15.24
C PHE A 85 -21.53 5.96 14.67
N ASP A 86 -22.27 6.73 15.47
CA ASP A 86 -22.76 8.06 15.09
C ASP A 86 -21.97 9.15 15.81
N ASN A 87 -21.75 9.00 17.11
CA ASN A 87 -21.22 10.07 17.97
C ASN A 87 -19.70 10.01 18.18
N ALA A 88 -19.08 8.84 17.97
CA ALA A 88 -17.66 8.64 18.29
C ALA A 88 -16.75 8.51 17.06
N VAL A 89 -17.29 8.49 15.83
CA VAL A 89 -16.51 8.34 14.59
C VAL A 89 -15.42 9.41 14.50
N GLY A 90 -14.22 8.99 14.07
CA GLY A 90 -12.99 9.78 14.05
C GLY A 90 -12.30 9.89 15.40
N LEU A 91 -12.99 9.57 16.50
CA LEU A 91 -12.51 9.64 17.87
C LEU A 91 -12.54 8.29 18.60
N PHE A 92 -12.71 7.16 17.88
CA PHE A 92 -12.92 5.85 18.50
C PHE A 92 -11.90 5.55 19.58
N TRP A 93 -10.61 5.85 19.38
CA TRP A 93 -9.59 5.52 20.38
C TRP A 93 -9.75 6.23 21.74
N PHE A 94 -10.40 7.40 21.78
CA PHE A 94 -10.60 8.14 23.02
C PHE A 94 -11.59 7.42 23.96
N PHE A 95 -12.59 6.76 23.40
CA PHE A 95 -13.58 6.00 24.14
C PHE A 95 -13.01 4.62 24.50
N LYS A 96 -13.18 4.19 25.74
CA LYS A 96 -12.64 2.91 26.20
C LYS A 96 -13.42 1.75 25.58
N SER A 97 -14.73 1.91 25.39
CA SER A 97 -15.64 0.85 24.96
C SER A 97 -15.43 0.41 23.51
N THR A 98 -14.88 1.28 22.67
CA THR A 98 -14.59 1.07 21.24
C THR A 98 -13.21 0.44 20.96
N ARG A 99 -12.26 0.52 21.89
CA ARG A 99 -10.87 0.04 21.69
C ARG A 99 -10.78 -1.46 21.38
N PRO A 100 -11.55 -2.36 22.03
CA PRO A 100 -11.53 -3.78 21.68
C PRO A 100 -11.88 -4.05 20.22
N TYR A 101 -12.88 -3.35 19.67
CA TYR A 101 -13.26 -3.44 18.26
C TYR A 101 -12.14 -2.94 17.34
N MET A 102 -11.55 -1.78 17.66
CA MET A 102 -10.42 -1.22 16.90
C MET A 102 -9.23 -2.20 16.86
N GLN A 103 -8.87 -2.79 18.01
CA GLN A 103 -7.79 -3.76 18.11
C GLN A 103 -8.10 -5.04 17.31
N ALA A 104 -9.32 -5.57 17.41
CA ALA A 104 -9.72 -6.77 16.69
C ALA A 104 -9.63 -6.60 15.16
N ARG A 105 -9.96 -5.41 14.64
CA ARG A 105 -9.77 -5.11 13.21
C ARG A 105 -8.31 -4.98 12.83
N PHE A 106 -7.46 -4.39 13.67
CA PHE A 106 -6.02 -4.34 13.42
C PHE A 106 -5.37 -5.72 13.42
N ASP A 107 -5.77 -6.59 14.34
CA ASP A 107 -5.32 -7.97 14.39
C ASP A 107 -5.76 -8.74 13.13
N TYR A 108 -6.97 -8.46 12.62
CA TYR A 108 -7.45 -9.01 11.36
C TYR A 108 -6.60 -8.56 10.17
N ILE A 109 -6.28 -7.27 10.05
CA ILE A 109 -5.37 -6.75 9.01
C ILE A 109 -4.03 -7.49 9.07
N THR A 110 -3.44 -7.60 10.26
CA THR A 110 -2.16 -8.28 10.48
C THR A 110 -2.22 -9.75 10.07
N ALA A 111 -3.31 -10.44 10.39
CA ALA A 111 -3.51 -11.84 9.99
C ALA A 111 -3.63 -11.99 8.47
N VAL A 112 -4.44 -11.13 7.83
CA VAL A 112 -4.69 -11.14 6.38
C VAL A 112 -3.41 -10.90 5.59
N LEU A 113 -2.56 -9.97 6.02
CA LEU A 113 -1.30 -9.63 5.33
C LEU A 113 -0.24 -10.74 5.35
N ASN A 114 -0.48 -11.85 6.08
CA ASN A 114 0.33 -13.06 5.94
C ASN A 114 0.02 -13.86 4.66
N VAL A 115 -1.01 -13.48 3.91
CA VAL A 115 -1.36 -14.04 2.59
C VAL A 115 -0.95 -13.04 1.52
N ARG A 116 -0.20 -13.51 0.51
CA ARG A 116 0.36 -12.69 -0.57
C ARG A 116 -0.50 -12.75 -1.83
N THR A 117 -1.76 -12.36 -1.69
CA THR A 117 -2.70 -12.20 -2.81
C THR A 117 -3.22 -10.79 -2.81
N GLY A 118 -3.59 -10.25 -3.96
CA GLY A 118 -4.18 -8.91 -3.95
C GLY A 118 -5.56 -8.88 -3.28
N GLU A 119 -6.29 -10.01 -3.17
CA GLU A 119 -7.52 -10.07 -2.35
C GLU A 119 -7.23 -9.79 -0.88
N ALA A 120 -6.12 -10.33 -0.36
CA ALA A 120 -5.68 -10.04 0.98
C ALA A 120 -5.27 -8.56 1.13
N VAL A 121 -4.58 -8.01 0.13
CA VAL A 121 -4.17 -6.59 0.13
C VAL A 121 -5.39 -5.65 0.09
N GLU A 122 -6.40 -5.94 -0.74
CA GLU A 122 -7.66 -5.18 -0.79
C GLU A 122 -8.37 -5.19 0.57
N VAL A 123 -8.56 -6.37 1.17
CA VAL A 123 -9.18 -6.48 2.50
C VAL A 123 -8.39 -5.70 3.55
N ALA A 124 -7.06 -5.81 3.55
CA ALA A 124 -6.21 -5.09 4.48
C ALA A 124 -6.28 -3.56 4.29
N LEU A 125 -6.30 -3.10 3.04
CA LEU A 125 -6.42 -1.67 2.72
C LEU A 125 -7.77 -1.12 3.16
N ASP A 126 -8.87 -1.80 2.84
CA ASP A 126 -10.23 -1.37 3.21
C ASP A 126 -10.37 -1.24 4.74
N HIS A 127 -9.90 -2.24 5.49
CA HIS A 127 -9.91 -2.18 6.94
C HIS A 127 -8.96 -1.10 7.51
N SER A 128 -7.82 -0.84 6.86
CA SER A 128 -6.88 0.21 7.30
C SER A 128 -7.50 1.60 7.13
N LEU A 129 -8.11 1.87 5.97
CA LEU A 129 -8.78 3.13 5.69
C LEU A 129 -9.98 3.36 6.62
N ASP A 130 -10.76 2.33 6.89
CA ASP A 130 -11.89 2.46 7.81
C ASP A 130 -11.43 2.61 9.28
N LEU A 131 -10.30 2.00 9.68
CA LEU A 131 -9.69 2.32 10.99
C LEU A 131 -9.25 3.79 11.09
N LEU A 132 -8.71 4.37 10.02
CA LEU A 132 -8.39 5.80 9.96
C LEU A 132 -9.65 6.68 10.00
N ARG A 133 -10.73 6.27 9.34
CA ARG A 133 -12.03 6.96 9.44
C ARG A 133 -12.59 6.92 10.87
N LEU A 134 -12.49 5.77 11.54
CA LEU A 134 -12.93 5.59 12.93
C LEU A 134 -12.04 6.33 13.93
N CYS A 135 -10.75 6.51 13.62
CA CYS A 135 -9.79 7.21 14.46
C CYS A 135 -8.80 8.00 13.60
N ARG A 136 -9.11 9.29 13.35
CA ARG A 136 -8.26 10.16 12.50
C ARG A 136 -6.87 10.36 13.10
N GLY A 137 -6.77 10.34 14.43
CA GLY A 137 -5.50 10.43 15.17
C GLY A 137 -4.59 9.21 15.07
N ASP A 138 -5.05 8.13 14.44
CA ASP A 138 -4.28 6.92 14.11
C ASP A 138 -3.44 6.34 15.27
N ASN A 139 -4.08 6.10 16.41
CA ASN A 139 -3.39 5.56 17.58
C ASN A 139 -2.83 4.14 17.40
N LEU A 140 -3.32 3.40 16.39
CA LEU A 140 -2.82 2.09 15.99
C LEU A 140 -1.74 2.14 14.90
N ARG A 141 -1.36 3.34 14.45
CA ARG A 141 -0.31 3.60 13.44
C ARG A 141 -0.55 2.89 12.10
N VAL A 142 -1.81 2.71 11.71
CA VAL A 142 -2.19 2.02 10.47
C VAL A 142 -1.84 2.83 9.22
N ARG A 143 -1.70 4.16 9.30
CA ARG A 143 -1.34 4.99 8.14
C ARG A 143 0.00 4.60 7.55
N SER A 144 0.93 4.09 8.37
CA SER A 144 2.30 3.75 7.99
C SER A 144 2.39 2.65 6.92
N GLN A 145 1.37 1.79 6.78
CA GLN A 145 1.32 0.72 5.78
C GLN A 145 0.43 1.06 4.57
N VAL A 146 -0.48 2.03 4.69
CA VAL A 146 -1.49 2.32 3.66
C VAL A 146 -0.88 2.62 2.28
N PRO A 147 0.15 3.49 2.14
CA PRO A 147 0.77 3.72 0.83
C PRO A 147 1.31 2.43 0.20
N ALA A 148 1.99 1.58 0.97
CA ALA A 148 2.49 0.31 0.46
C ALA A 148 1.37 -0.61 -0.02
N LEU A 149 0.22 -0.64 0.66
CA LEU A 149 -0.94 -1.44 0.24
C LEU A 149 -1.53 -0.93 -1.08
N TYR A 150 -1.65 0.38 -1.27
CA TYR A 150 -2.03 0.97 -2.56
C TYR A 150 -1.05 0.59 -3.67
N LEU A 151 0.25 0.71 -3.44
CA LEU A 151 1.30 0.40 -4.42
C LEU A 151 1.31 -1.09 -4.83
N ARG A 152 0.99 -2.00 -3.90
CA ARG A 152 0.83 -3.43 -4.22
C ARG A 152 -0.39 -3.70 -5.12
N LEU A 153 -1.39 -2.83 -5.09
CA LEU A 153 -2.58 -2.91 -5.95
C LEU A 153 -2.43 -2.12 -7.27
N GLY A 154 -1.28 -1.48 -7.50
CA GLY A 154 -1.04 -0.60 -8.67
C GLY A 154 -1.85 0.68 -8.64
N ARG A 155 -2.31 1.09 -7.44
CA ARG A 155 -3.08 2.31 -7.18
C ARG A 155 -2.15 3.44 -6.73
N ASP A 156 -1.11 3.68 -7.52
CA ASP A 156 -0.01 4.59 -7.21
C ASP A 156 -0.50 6.05 -7.12
N GLN A 157 -1.49 6.45 -7.92
CA GLN A 157 -2.12 7.76 -7.79
C GLN A 157 -2.78 7.93 -6.41
N ASP A 158 -3.54 6.93 -5.95
CA ASP A 158 -4.22 6.99 -4.65
C ASP A 158 -3.19 6.96 -3.49
N ALA A 159 -2.08 6.24 -3.66
CA ALA A 159 -0.96 6.26 -2.71
C ALA A 159 -0.33 7.65 -2.60
N TYR A 160 -0.11 8.30 -3.75
CA TYR A 160 0.46 9.64 -3.83
C TYR A 160 -0.48 10.68 -3.20
N ASP A 161 -1.77 10.67 -3.55
CA ASP A 161 -2.79 11.56 -2.99
C ASP A 161 -2.85 11.42 -1.45
N PHE A 162 -2.80 10.19 -0.94
CA PHE A 162 -2.77 9.91 0.51
C PHE A 162 -1.52 10.51 1.18
N ILE A 163 -0.33 10.30 0.60
CA ILE A 163 0.92 10.86 1.12
C ILE A 163 0.86 12.40 1.12
N LYS A 164 0.40 12.99 0.01
CA LYS A 164 0.31 14.45 -0.15
C LYS A 164 -0.64 15.07 0.86
N TRP A 165 -1.79 14.44 1.12
CA TRP A 165 -2.74 14.92 2.12
C TRP A 165 -2.09 15.09 3.49
N TYR A 166 -1.35 14.08 3.95
CA TYR A 166 -0.63 14.18 5.22
C TYR A 166 0.54 15.17 5.16
N ALA A 167 1.27 15.24 4.04
CA ALA A 167 2.41 16.14 3.89
C ALA A 167 2.02 17.63 3.93
N VAL A 168 0.83 17.97 3.44
CA VAL A 168 0.37 19.36 3.30
C VAL A 168 -0.64 19.76 4.37
N ARG A 169 -1.55 18.86 4.76
CA ARG A 169 -2.65 19.18 5.69
C ARG A 169 -2.51 18.51 7.05
N GLY A 170 -1.78 17.40 7.16
CA GLY A 170 -1.65 16.61 8.39
C GLY A 170 -0.60 17.14 9.38
N ASP A 171 -0.45 18.47 9.49
CA ASP A 171 0.57 19.10 10.31
C ASP A 171 0.21 19.15 11.82
N SER A 172 1.04 19.82 12.62
CA SER A 172 0.82 19.97 14.07
C SER A 172 -0.36 20.89 14.42
N HIS A 173 -0.92 21.62 13.45
CA HIS A 173 -2.04 22.52 13.62
C HIS A 173 -3.38 21.91 13.19
N TYR A 174 -3.37 20.76 12.49
CA TYR A 174 -4.59 20.03 12.17
C TYR A 174 -5.29 19.50 13.43
N ASP A 175 -6.53 19.91 13.64
CA ASP A 175 -7.35 19.37 14.73
C ASP A 175 -7.93 18.01 14.34
N TRP A 176 -7.22 16.94 14.74
CA TRP A 176 -7.64 15.55 14.54
C TRP A 176 -9.00 15.21 15.15
N ARG A 177 -9.56 16.09 16.00
CA ARG A 177 -10.87 15.92 16.64
C ARG A 177 -12.01 16.64 15.95
N ASP A 178 -11.73 17.57 15.05
CA ASP A 178 -12.77 18.27 14.29
C ASP A 178 -13.20 17.46 13.07
N MET A 179 -14.39 16.86 13.15
CA MET A 179 -14.93 16.02 12.08
C MET A 179 -15.41 16.82 10.87
N ASN A 180 -15.54 18.14 10.99
CA ASN A 180 -15.90 19.02 9.87
C ASN A 180 -14.70 19.36 8.98
N LEU A 181 -13.47 19.15 9.47
CA LEU A 181 -12.29 19.35 8.65
C LEU A 181 -12.21 18.26 7.56
N PRO A 182 -11.78 18.61 6.34
CA PRO A 182 -11.53 17.63 5.30
C PRO A 182 -10.50 16.59 5.75
N PHE A 183 -10.69 15.34 5.36
CA PHE A 183 -9.82 14.23 5.75
C PHE A 183 -9.68 13.23 4.60
N LEU A 184 -8.44 13.03 4.13
CA LEU A 184 -8.09 12.17 3.00
C LEU A 184 -8.93 12.45 1.74
N ASP A 185 -9.17 13.73 1.47
CA ASP A 185 -10.05 14.25 0.41
C ASP A 185 -9.31 14.72 -0.84
N MET A 186 -8.00 14.48 -0.92
CA MET A 186 -7.20 14.76 -2.12
C MET A 186 -7.36 13.65 -3.15
N HIS A 187 -7.54 14.03 -4.41
CA HIS A 187 -7.76 13.11 -5.52
C HIS A 187 -7.15 13.64 -6.82
N GLY A 188 -6.35 12.81 -7.49
CA GLY A 188 -5.76 13.16 -8.79
C GLY A 188 -4.73 14.27 -8.70
N GLU A 189 -4.01 14.35 -7.59
CA GLU A 189 -2.96 15.34 -7.38
C GLU A 189 -1.77 15.10 -8.33
N ASP A 190 -1.02 16.15 -8.63
CA ASP A 190 0.07 16.06 -9.60
C ASP A 190 1.30 15.30 -9.08
N ALA A 191 1.36 14.00 -9.36
CA ALA A 191 2.48 13.14 -9.01
C ALA A 191 3.82 13.51 -9.68
N PHE A 192 3.85 14.48 -10.61
CA PHE A 192 5.07 15.01 -11.22
C PHE A 192 5.67 16.20 -10.46
N GLU A 193 4.94 16.78 -9.51
CA GLU A 193 5.40 17.94 -8.77
C GLU A 193 6.71 17.64 -8.02
N ALA A 194 7.47 18.72 -7.78
CA ALA A 194 8.75 18.65 -7.08
C ALA A 194 8.59 18.05 -5.68
N VAL A 195 9.63 17.36 -5.23
CA VAL A 195 9.68 16.81 -3.87
C VAL A 195 9.81 17.97 -2.88
N ASP A 196 8.85 18.08 -1.97
CA ASP A 196 8.97 18.99 -0.84
C ASP A 196 10.12 18.54 0.08
N GLU A 197 11.07 19.44 0.33
CA GLU A 197 12.22 19.20 1.20
C GLU A 197 11.86 19.30 2.69
N LYS A 198 10.77 19.99 3.04
CA LYS A 198 10.33 20.22 4.41
C LYS A 198 8.84 19.91 4.62
N PRO A 199 8.38 18.71 4.23
CA PRO A 199 6.99 18.35 4.40
C PRO A 199 6.63 18.26 5.88
N HIS A 200 5.37 18.55 6.21
CA HIS A 200 4.91 18.52 7.59
C HIS A 200 4.94 17.09 8.15
N HIS A 201 5.80 16.84 9.14
CA HIS A 201 5.80 15.66 10.03
C HIS A 201 5.43 14.30 9.41
N ILE A 202 5.81 14.02 8.15
CA ILE A 202 5.56 12.72 7.52
C ILE A 202 6.57 11.66 7.96
N GLU A 203 6.08 10.44 8.10
CA GLU A 203 6.83 9.28 8.59
C GLU A 203 7.82 8.73 7.54
N LEU A 204 8.84 8.00 7.99
CA LEU A 204 9.81 7.34 7.11
C LEU A 204 9.14 6.49 6.02
N SER A 205 8.04 5.81 6.35
CA SER A 205 7.25 5.00 5.42
C SER A 205 6.73 5.77 4.21
N PHE A 206 6.41 7.06 4.36
CA PHE A 206 5.87 7.87 3.28
C PHE A 206 6.97 8.26 2.29
N PHE A 207 8.16 8.62 2.78
CA PHE A 207 9.32 8.84 1.91
C PHE A 207 9.71 7.57 1.16
N VAL A 208 9.65 6.40 1.81
CA VAL A 208 9.91 5.11 1.17
C VAL A 208 8.90 4.83 0.06
N ALA A 209 7.60 5.03 0.32
CA ALA A 209 6.57 4.84 -0.68
C ALA A 209 6.66 5.86 -1.83
N LEU A 210 6.92 7.13 -1.52
CA LEU A 210 7.08 8.20 -2.51
C LEU A 210 8.30 7.95 -3.41
N THR A 211 9.41 7.43 -2.85
CA THR A 211 10.56 6.98 -3.65
C THR A 211 10.12 5.95 -4.69
N LEU A 212 9.33 4.95 -4.29
CA LEU A 212 8.85 3.90 -5.20
C LEU A 212 7.92 4.47 -6.28
N ILE A 213 7.01 5.38 -5.92
CA ILE A 213 6.12 6.06 -6.87
C ILE A 213 6.94 6.78 -7.95
N LYS A 214 7.94 7.59 -7.55
CA LYS A 214 8.77 8.35 -8.49
C LYS A 214 9.58 7.43 -9.41
N ILE A 215 10.11 6.32 -8.89
CA ILE A 215 10.83 5.31 -9.70
C ILE A 215 9.89 4.64 -10.70
N ARG A 216 8.71 4.17 -10.26
CA ARG A 216 7.73 3.51 -11.16
C ARG A 216 7.28 4.46 -12.26
N LEU A 217 6.92 5.70 -11.92
CA LEU A 217 6.51 6.72 -12.87
C LEU A 217 7.62 7.05 -13.90
N MET A 218 8.86 7.15 -13.44
CA MET A 218 10.04 7.33 -14.31
C MET A 218 10.17 6.16 -15.28
N LYS A 219 10.06 4.92 -14.79
CA LYS A 219 10.18 3.71 -15.61
C LYS A 219 9.02 3.53 -16.58
N ASP A 220 7.80 3.91 -16.20
CA ASP A 220 6.64 3.92 -17.10
C ASP A 220 6.86 4.90 -18.27
N LEU A 221 7.44 6.08 -18.00
CA LEU A 221 7.81 7.03 -19.07
C LEU A 221 8.98 6.54 -19.94
N GLU A 222 10.00 5.92 -19.36
CA GLU A 222 11.08 5.29 -20.14
C GLU A 222 10.53 4.20 -21.08
N SER A 223 9.58 3.39 -20.60
CA SER A 223 8.89 2.36 -21.39
C SER A 223 8.10 2.99 -22.54
N LEU A 224 7.29 4.02 -22.25
CA LEU A 224 6.51 4.73 -23.26
C LEU A 224 7.41 5.43 -24.29
N GLN A 225 8.52 6.01 -23.86
CA GLN A 225 9.51 6.61 -24.76
C GLN A 225 10.12 5.58 -25.71
N GLY A 226 10.54 4.42 -25.20
CA GLY A 226 11.06 3.33 -26.02
C GLY A 226 10.03 2.79 -27.03
N PHE A 227 8.75 2.74 -26.62
CA PHE A 227 7.64 2.40 -27.51
C PHE A 227 7.50 3.40 -28.66
N LEU A 228 7.55 4.71 -28.39
CA LEU A 228 7.46 5.74 -29.43
C LEU A 228 8.67 5.76 -30.37
N GLN A 229 9.87 5.48 -29.87
CA GLN A 229 11.07 5.35 -30.70
C GLN A 229 10.94 4.19 -31.70
N SER A 230 10.31 3.09 -31.27
CA SER A 230 10.04 1.91 -32.10
C SER A 230 8.82 2.10 -33.00
N ASN A 231 7.88 2.98 -32.61
CA ASN A 231 6.62 3.25 -33.31
C ASN A 231 6.36 4.76 -33.45
N PRO A 232 7.10 5.49 -34.31
CA PRO A 232 7.04 6.96 -34.36
C PRO A 232 5.68 7.56 -34.68
N ASN A 233 4.80 6.79 -35.34
CA ASN A 233 3.45 7.20 -35.73
C ASN A 233 2.36 6.59 -34.82
N ALA A 234 2.71 6.12 -33.62
CA ALA A 234 1.75 5.53 -32.70
C ALA A 234 0.62 6.51 -32.34
N THR A 235 -0.62 6.06 -32.50
CA THR A 235 -1.82 6.82 -32.12
C THR A 235 -1.90 6.94 -30.59
N GLY A 236 -2.73 7.86 -30.11
CA GLY A 236 -3.03 7.96 -28.68
C GLY A 236 -3.58 6.63 -28.10
N GLU A 237 -4.45 5.94 -28.85
CA GLU A 237 -4.96 4.62 -28.49
C GLU A 237 -3.84 3.60 -28.30
N ALA A 238 -2.91 3.49 -29.26
CA ALA A 238 -1.77 2.57 -29.15
C ALA A 238 -0.85 2.88 -27.94
N ARG A 239 -0.71 4.16 -27.57
CA ARG A 239 0.04 4.55 -26.36
C ARG A 239 -0.67 4.08 -25.08
N TYR A 240 -2.00 4.20 -25.03
CA TYR A 240 -2.79 3.72 -23.90
C TYR A 240 -2.81 2.20 -23.80
N ASP A 241 -2.90 1.50 -24.93
CA ASP A 241 -2.80 0.04 -24.97
C ASP A 241 -1.44 -0.42 -24.41
N HIS A 242 -0.35 0.21 -24.86
CA HIS A 242 1.00 -0.05 -24.31
C HIS A 242 1.06 0.19 -22.79
N LEU A 243 0.51 1.30 -22.30
CA LEU A 243 0.48 1.59 -20.86
C LEU A 243 -0.37 0.56 -20.08
N GLN A 244 -1.50 0.12 -20.63
CA GLN A 244 -2.34 -0.88 -19.96
C GLN A 244 -1.65 -2.24 -19.82
N GLU A 245 -0.75 -2.58 -20.74
CA GLU A 245 0.01 -3.82 -20.74
C GLU A 245 1.29 -3.73 -19.89
N GLU A 246 2.03 -2.63 -20.02
CA GLU A 246 3.41 -2.54 -19.53
C GLU A 246 3.59 -1.65 -18.29
N ALA A 247 2.66 -0.75 -18.00
CA ALA A 247 2.83 0.18 -16.88
C ALA A 247 2.73 -0.54 -15.52
N MET A 248 3.48 -0.01 -14.56
CA MET A 248 3.45 -0.46 -13.16
C MET A 248 2.55 0.41 -12.30
N SER A 249 2.30 1.66 -12.72
CA SER A 249 1.48 2.64 -12.02
C SER A 249 0.28 3.08 -12.85
N ASP A 250 -0.80 3.50 -12.18
CA ASP A 250 -2.01 4.02 -12.82
C ASP A 250 -1.98 5.53 -13.11
N ILE A 251 -0.87 6.19 -12.81
CA ILE A 251 -0.74 7.65 -12.91
C ILE A 251 -0.84 8.11 -14.37
N LEU A 252 -0.07 7.52 -15.29
CA LEU A 252 -0.07 7.93 -16.70
C LEU A 252 -1.42 7.69 -17.38
N LEU A 253 -2.15 6.63 -16.97
CA LEU A 253 -3.50 6.36 -17.48
C LEU A 253 -4.48 7.50 -17.16
N ARG A 254 -4.20 8.29 -16.13
CA ARG A 254 -5.00 9.45 -15.71
C ARG A 254 -4.45 10.79 -16.23
N ARG A 255 -3.40 10.78 -17.07
CA ARG A 255 -2.68 11.98 -17.54
C ARG A 255 -2.61 12.08 -19.07
N PRO A 256 -3.75 12.31 -19.76
CA PRO A 256 -3.78 12.45 -21.22
C PRO A 256 -2.89 13.59 -21.72
N ASP A 257 -2.72 14.65 -20.92
CA ASP A 257 -1.84 15.78 -21.19
C ASP A 257 -0.36 15.38 -21.28
N ILE A 258 0.06 14.37 -20.50
CA ILE A 258 1.42 13.83 -20.54
C ILE A 258 1.52 12.79 -21.64
N VAL A 259 0.61 11.81 -21.71
CA VAL A 259 0.66 10.72 -22.70
C VAL A 259 0.62 11.22 -24.15
N ALA A 260 0.05 12.40 -24.40
CA ALA A 260 0.04 13.02 -25.71
C ALA A 260 1.38 13.63 -26.16
N GLN A 261 2.39 13.73 -25.27
CA GLN A 261 3.70 14.30 -25.61
C GLN A 261 4.54 13.35 -26.47
N ASP A 262 5.45 13.88 -27.27
CA ASP A 262 6.31 13.08 -28.17
C ASP A 262 7.73 12.86 -27.61
N ASN A 263 8.10 13.59 -26.56
CA ASN A 263 9.38 13.43 -25.89
C ASN A 263 9.20 13.53 -24.37
N TYR A 264 9.80 12.59 -23.64
CA TYR A 264 9.73 12.48 -22.19
C TYR A 264 11.09 12.66 -21.50
N GLU A 265 12.17 12.97 -22.24
CA GLU A 265 13.54 13.04 -21.72
C GLU A 265 13.67 13.95 -20.49
N GLU A 266 13.07 15.14 -20.54
CA GLU A 266 13.12 16.10 -19.42
C GLU A 266 12.36 15.57 -18.20
N SER A 267 11.14 15.07 -18.40
CA SER A 267 10.32 14.48 -17.33
C SER A 267 10.99 13.26 -16.68
N ILE A 268 11.62 12.39 -17.49
CA ILE A 268 12.39 11.24 -17.01
C ILE A 268 13.60 11.72 -16.19
N ALA A 269 14.35 12.71 -16.70
CA ALA A 269 15.49 13.27 -16.00
C ALA A 269 15.08 13.90 -14.66
N GLU A 270 13.95 14.61 -14.62
CA GLU A 270 13.43 15.22 -13.40
C GLU A 270 12.97 14.18 -12.38
N LEU A 271 12.18 13.18 -12.80
CA LEU A 271 11.77 12.09 -11.91
C LEU A 271 12.97 11.31 -11.37
N ARG A 272 14.03 11.15 -12.17
CA ARG A 272 15.29 10.57 -11.69
C ARG A 272 15.94 11.43 -10.61
N ARG A 273 16.00 12.76 -10.78
CA ARG A 273 16.51 13.68 -9.75
C ARG A 273 15.70 13.56 -8.46
N GLN A 274 14.37 13.57 -8.58
CA GLN A 274 13.45 13.43 -7.45
C GLN A 274 13.61 12.09 -6.72
N ALA A 275 13.73 10.98 -7.45
CA ALA A 275 13.97 9.65 -6.86
C ALA A 275 15.30 9.60 -6.09
N LEU A 276 16.37 10.20 -6.63
CA LEU A 276 17.66 10.29 -5.94
C LEU A 276 17.63 11.24 -4.73
N GLN A 277 16.85 12.31 -4.80
CA GLN A 277 16.61 13.20 -3.66
C GLN A 277 15.90 12.46 -2.53
N LEU A 278 14.81 11.75 -2.83
CA LEU A 278 14.06 10.95 -1.85
C LEU A 278 14.92 9.83 -1.26
N TYR A 279 15.76 9.18 -2.07
CA TYR A 279 16.75 8.22 -1.60
C TYR A 279 17.63 8.81 -0.47
N ARG A 280 18.19 10.01 -0.69
CA ARG A 280 19.01 10.71 0.29
C ARG A 280 18.21 11.07 1.54
N MET A 281 16.98 11.57 1.38
CA MET A 281 16.10 11.91 2.51
C MET A 281 15.78 10.69 3.38
N VAL A 282 15.49 9.53 2.77
CA VAL A 282 15.29 8.27 3.51
C VAL A 282 16.57 7.87 4.24
N LYS A 283 17.73 7.97 3.59
CA LYS A 283 19.04 7.63 4.19
C LYS A 283 19.36 8.54 5.38
N GLU A 284 19.11 9.84 5.27
CA GLU A 284 19.33 10.82 6.33
C GLU A 284 18.39 10.58 7.51
N LYS A 285 17.10 10.32 7.25
CA LYS A 285 16.11 10.05 8.30
C LYS A 285 16.38 8.74 9.02
N ASN A 286 16.77 7.70 8.29
CA ASN A 286 17.06 6.41 8.86
C ASN A 286 18.12 5.66 8.03
N PRO A 287 19.40 5.68 8.45
CA PRO A 287 20.49 5.08 7.68
C PRO A 287 20.40 3.54 7.63
N HIS A 288 19.53 2.93 8.43
CA HIS A 288 19.34 1.49 8.45
C HIS A 288 18.40 1.01 7.35
N PHE A 289 17.49 1.83 6.81
CA PHE A 289 16.46 1.34 5.88
C PHE A 289 17.02 0.69 4.60
N TRP A 290 17.87 1.40 3.86
CA TRP A 290 18.39 0.92 2.56
C TRP A 290 19.22 -0.38 2.63
N PRO A 291 20.05 -0.63 3.67
CA PRO A 291 20.64 -1.95 3.91
C PRO A 291 19.65 -3.12 3.83
N GLY A 292 18.40 -2.93 4.30
CA GLY A 292 17.35 -3.95 4.19
C GLY A 292 16.93 -4.27 2.76
N ILE A 293 16.89 -3.27 1.86
CA ILE A 293 16.58 -3.48 0.43
C ILE A 293 17.70 -4.27 -0.27
N MET A 294 18.96 -4.03 0.13
CA MET A 294 20.12 -4.78 -0.35
C MET A 294 20.12 -6.22 0.15
N ASN A 295 19.85 -6.43 1.43
CA ASN A 295 19.82 -7.74 2.07
C ASN A 295 18.58 -7.90 2.97
N PRO A 296 17.44 -8.36 2.39
CA PRO A 296 16.19 -8.57 3.12
C PRO A 296 16.31 -9.48 4.35
N ASN A 297 17.26 -10.41 4.33
CA ASN A 297 17.49 -11.35 5.44
C ASN A 297 17.96 -10.64 6.71
N LEU A 298 18.50 -9.41 6.63
CA LEU A 298 18.86 -8.61 7.80
C LEU A 298 17.66 -8.39 8.74
N TYR A 299 16.44 -8.41 8.21
CA TYR A 299 15.21 -8.06 8.93
C TYR A 299 14.19 -9.20 9.01
N ALA A 300 14.46 -10.35 8.39
CA ALA A 300 13.51 -11.46 8.27
C ALA A 300 12.99 -11.98 9.62
N HIS A 301 13.81 -11.92 10.69
CA HIS A 301 13.47 -12.47 12.00
C HIS A 301 13.18 -11.42 13.07
N SER A 302 13.29 -10.13 12.75
CA SER A 302 13.11 -9.04 13.71
C SER A 302 11.66 -8.58 13.73
N VAL A 303 11.06 -8.52 14.92
CA VAL A 303 9.67 -8.06 15.15
C VAL A 303 9.67 -7.03 16.29
N PRO A 304 10.13 -5.79 16.02
CA PRO A 304 10.18 -4.77 17.05
C PRO A 304 8.77 -4.38 17.50
N THR A 305 8.59 -4.20 18.80
CA THR A 305 7.34 -3.70 19.41
C THR A 305 7.44 -2.24 19.82
N ILE A 306 8.66 -1.72 19.94
CA ILE A 306 8.98 -0.34 20.32
C ILE A 306 10.11 0.14 19.41
N TYR A 307 10.07 1.41 19.03
CA TYR A 307 11.12 2.06 18.27
C TYR A 307 11.19 3.55 18.63
N THR A 308 12.29 4.19 18.22
CA THR A 308 12.43 5.65 18.19
C THR A 308 12.73 6.09 16.75
N PHE A 309 12.40 7.33 16.40
CA PHE A 309 12.69 7.84 15.06
C PHE A 309 14.20 7.76 14.76
N GLY A 310 14.54 7.23 13.58
CA GLY A 310 15.91 6.97 13.12
C GLY A 310 16.51 5.65 13.60
N SER A 311 15.83 4.88 14.46
CA SER A 311 16.39 3.64 15.01
C SER A 311 16.34 2.48 14.00
N ARG A 312 17.14 1.44 14.25
CA ARG A 312 17.11 0.21 13.46
C ARG A 312 15.74 -0.48 13.51
N GLU A 313 15.07 -0.41 14.66
CA GLU A 313 13.72 -0.97 14.88
C GLU A 313 12.68 -0.27 14.02
N GLU A 314 12.77 1.06 13.85
CA GLU A 314 11.93 1.79 12.91
C GLU A 314 12.14 1.30 11.48
N ALA A 315 13.40 1.17 11.05
CA ALA A 315 13.72 0.67 9.71
C ALA A 315 13.16 -0.74 9.47
N VAL A 316 13.26 -1.64 10.46
CA VAL A 316 12.67 -2.98 10.38
C VAL A 316 11.15 -2.90 10.22
N LEU A 317 10.47 -2.07 11.02
CA LEU A 317 9.02 -1.90 10.94
C LEU A 317 8.59 -1.40 9.56
N VAL A 318 9.20 -0.31 9.09
CA VAL A 318 8.89 0.29 7.78
C VAL A 318 9.23 -0.67 6.64
N PHE A 319 10.35 -1.40 6.75
CA PHE A 319 10.71 -2.43 5.79
C PHE A 319 9.65 -3.53 5.72
N ARG A 320 9.19 -4.05 6.86
CA ARG A 320 8.16 -5.11 6.87
C ARG A 320 6.85 -4.65 6.22
N ASN A 321 6.47 -3.39 6.42
CA ASN A 321 5.25 -2.82 5.84
C ASN A 321 5.38 -2.54 4.34
N SER A 322 6.58 -2.22 3.85
CA SER A 322 6.80 -1.77 2.47
C SER A 322 7.45 -2.80 1.55
N TRP A 323 8.16 -3.81 2.09
CA TRP A 323 9.02 -4.71 1.30
C TRP A 323 8.30 -5.34 0.12
N TYR A 324 7.06 -5.80 0.30
CA TYR A 324 6.33 -6.44 -0.79
C TYR A 324 6.00 -5.49 -1.95
N SER A 325 5.68 -4.22 -1.67
CA SER A 325 5.48 -3.22 -2.74
C SER A 325 6.73 -3.03 -3.60
N TRP A 326 7.92 -3.14 -2.99
CA TRP A 326 9.19 -3.10 -3.71
C TRP A 326 9.48 -4.44 -4.42
N SER A 327 9.36 -5.57 -3.72
CA SER A 327 9.72 -6.89 -4.26
C SER A 327 8.81 -7.37 -5.39
N GLU A 328 7.60 -6.82 -5.48
CA GLU A 328 6.67 -7.07 -6.58
C GLU A 328 7.02 -6.25 -7.84
N THR A 329 8.05 -5.38 -7.77
CA THR A 329 8.51 -4.51 -8.87
C THR A 329 10.02 -4.62 -9.07
N GLU A 330 10.46 -5.65 -9.81
CA GLU A 330 11.87 -5.98 -9.99
C GLU A 330 12.69 -4.82 -10.59
N VAL A 331 12.16 -4.11 -11.59
CA VAL A 331 12.86 -2.97 -12.23
C VAL A 331 13.14 -1.83 -11.26
N ALA A 332 12.24 -1.57 -10.31
CA ALA A 332 12.42 -0.55 -9.28
C ALA A 332 13.48 -0.97 -8.25
N ILE A 333 13.49 -2.26 -7.86
CA ILE A 333 14.52 -2.83 -7.01
C ILE A 333 15.90 -2.74 -7.66
N GLN A 334 16.01 -3.10 -8.94
CA GLN A 334 17.29 -3.06 -9.65
C GLN A 334 17.84 -1.64 -9.72
N PHE A 335 16.98 -0.66 -10.02
CA PHE A 335 17.35 0.75 -10.02
C PHE A 335 17.88 1.20 -8.65
N ILE A 336 17.11 1.01 -7.58
CA ILE A 336 17.51 1.52 -6.26
C ILE A 336 18.73 0.78 -5.70
N ARG A 337 18.91 -0.52 -6.00
CA ARG A 337 20.13 -1.27 -5.65
C ARG A 337 21.35 -0.76 -6.40
N GLY A 338 21.20 -0.31 -7.64
CA GLY A 338 22.26 0.39 -8.37
C GLY A 338 22.68 1.67 -7.64
N VAL A 339 21.70 2.52 -7.31
CA VAL A 339 21.94 3.76 -6.54
C VAL A 339 22.66 3.48 -5.22
N ILE A 340 22.24 2.45 -4.47
CA ILE A 340 22.86 2.10 -3.19
C ILE A 340 24.32 1.65 -3.38
N ARG A 341 24.64 0.91 -4.46
CA ARG A 341 26.02 0.46 -4.71
C ARG A 341 26.95 1.60 -5.10
N ASP A 342 26.45 2.57 -5.85
CA ASP A 342 27.22 3.71 -6.34
C ASP A 342 27.46 4.77 -5.23
N ASP A 343 26.73 4.69 -4.12
CA ASP A 343 26.81 5.60 -2.97
C ASP A 343 27.76 5.09 -1.85
N VAL A 344 28.37 3.91 -2.02
CA VAL A 344 29.28 3.25 -1.04
C VAL A 344 30.73 3.68 -1.24
#